data_AF-A0A7Y5HI01-F1
#
_entry.id   AF-A0A7Y5HI01-F1
#
_cell.length_a   1.000
_cell.length_b   1.000
_cell.length_c   1.000
_cell.angle_alpha   90.00
_cell.angle_beta   90.00
_cell.angle_gamma   90.00
#
_symmetry.space_group_name_H-M   'P 1'
#
loop_
_entity.id
_entity.type
_entity.pdbx_description
1 polymer ?
#
loop_
_entity_poly.entity_id
_entity_poly.type
_entity_poly.pdbx_seq_one_letter_code
_entity_poly.pdbx_strand_id
1 'polypeptide(L)' 'MASIKVSSKVEEGVWRELQAAAAESDRSISGLLTEAVREYLQRRRVRPEVLDHLDASIRRNEKLGRLLAE' A
#
# COMPACT_ATOMS: atom_id res chain seq x y z
N MET A 1 13.98 13.77 -3.37
CA MET A 1 13.58 12.63 -4.24
C MET A 1 13.15 13.21 -5.58
N ALA A 2 13.50 12.58 -6.71
CA ALA A 2 13.11 13.08 -8.02
C ALA A 2 11.61 12.86 -8.27
N SER A 3 10.91 13.88 -8.77
CA SER A 3 9.51 13.77 -9.18
C SER A 3 9.40 13.14 -10.57
N ILE A 4 8.61 12.08 -10.71
CA ILE A 4 8.32 11.43 -12.00
C ILE A 4 6.94 11.89 -12.46
N LYS A 5 6.84 12.38 -13.71
CA LYS A 5 5.55 12.74 -14.31
C LYS A 5 4.82 11.47 -14.73
N VAL A 6 3.60 11.29 -14.24
CA VAL A 6 2.71 10.20 -14.61
C VAL A 6 1.46 10.79 -15.25
N SER A 7 1.02 10.24 -16.38
CA SER A 7 -0.27 10.55 -16.98
C SER A 7 -1.21 9.35 -16.83
N SER A 8 -2.39 9.58 -16.29
CA SER A 8 -3.46 8.59 -16.20
C SER A 8 -4.82 9.29 -16.32
N LYS A 9 -5.86 8.54 -16.67
CA LYS A 9 -7.24 9.04 -16.67
C LYS A 9 -7.85 8.76 -15.31
N VAL A 10 -8.57 9.74 -14.77
CA VAL A 10 -9.31 9.64 -13.52
C VAL A 10 -10.72 10.16 -13.79
N GLU A 11 -11.71 9.58 -13.12
CA GLU A 11 -13.09 10.06 -13.22
C GLU A 11 -13.22 11.50 -12.69
N GLU A 12 -14.10 12.28 -13.32
CA GLU A 12 -14.24 13.70 -13.00
C GLU A 12 -14.68 13.94 -11.55
N GLY A 13 -15.58 13.11 -11.02
CA GLY A 13 -16.04 13.20 -9.62
C GLY A 13 -14.88 13.03 -8.64
N VAL A 14 -14.09 11.97 -8.82
CA VAL A 14 -12.89 11.69 -8.01
C VAL A 14 -11.86 12.81 -8.11
N TRP A 15 -11.70 13.41 -9.30
CA TRP A 15 -10.80 14.55 -9.48
C TRP A 15 -11.26 15.80 -8.72
N ARG A 16 -12.57 16.07 -8.67
CA ARG A 16 -13.13 17.18 -7.89
C ARG A 16 -12.98 16.96 -6.39
N GLU A 17 -13.21 15.74 -5.91
CA GLU A 17 -13.00 15.37 -4.51
C GLU A 17 -11.54 15.53 -4.09
N LEU A 18 -10.60 15.11 -4.93
CA LEU A 18 -9.16 15.28 -4.66
C LEU A 18 -8.77 16.76 -4.57
N GLN A 19 -9.33 17.62 -5.44
CA GLN A 19 -9.11 19.07 -5.38
C GLN A 19 -9.65 19.68 -4.09
N ALA A 20 -10.87 19.30 -3.69
CA ALA A 20 -11.47 19.77 -2.44
C ALA A 20 -10.62 19.36 -1.24
N ALA A 21 -10.23 18.09 -1.17
CA ALA A 21 -9.37 17.57 -0.09
C ALA A 21 -8.00 18.28 -0.04
N ALA A 22 -7.40 18.57 -1.20
CA ALA A 22 -6.15 19.32 -1.28
C ALA A 22 -6.31 20.76 -0.76
N ALA A 23 -7.42 21.43 -1.09
CA ALA A 23 -7.72 22.78 -0.61
C ALA A 23 -8.00 22.81 0.90
N GLU A 24 -8.76 21.85 1.42
CA GLU A 24 -9.08 21.74 2.85
C GLU A 24 -7.83 21.48 3.72
N SER A 25 -6.86 20.74 3.17
CA SER A 25 -5.64 20.36 3.88
C SER A 25 -4.45 21.30 3.65
N ASP A 26 -4.64 22.38 2.87
CA ASP A 26 -3.57 23.30 2.42
C ASP A 26 -2.38 22.56 1.79
N ARG A 27 -2.66 21.48 1.04
CA ARG A 27 -1.65 20.64 0.38
C ARG A 27 -1.73 20.78 -1.13
N SER A 28 -0.59 20.60 -1.78
CA SER A 28 -0.57 20.48 -3.24
C SER A 28 -1.21 19.16 -3.68
N ILE A 29 -1.93 19.19 -4.81
CA ILE A 29 -2.55 18.00 -5.40
C ILE A 29 -1.51 16.89 -5.65
N SER A 30 -0.31 17.25 -6.10
CA SER A 30 0.75 16.24 -6.32
C SER A 30 1.25 15.62 -5.03
N GLY A 31 1.30 16.39 -3.94
CA GLY A 31 1.65 15.90 -2.60
C GLY A 31 0.61 14.90 -2.11
N LEU A 32 -0.67 15.30 -2.13
CA LEU A 32 -1.79 14.46 -1.71
C LEU A 32 -1.88 13.17 -2.55
N LEU A 33 -1.71 13.27 -3.87
CA LEU A 33 -1.69 12.10 -4.76
C LEU A 33 -0.52 11.15 -4.44
N THR A 34 0.66 11.70 -4.15
CA THR A 34 1.84 10.88 -3.78
C THR A 34 1.58 10.12 -2.48
N GLU A 35 0.96 10.77 -1.50
CA GLU A 35 0.59 10.15 -0.22
C GLU A 35 -0.47 9.06 -0.42
N ALA A 36 -1.54 9.34 -1.16
CA ALA A 36 -2.60 8.39 -1.44
C ALA A 36 -2.07 7.12 -2.14
N VAL A 37 -1.20 7.29 -3.15
CA VAL A 37 -0.56 6.16 -3.84
C VAL A 37 0.33 5.37 -2.89
N ARG A 38 1.13 6.03 -2.05
CA ARG A 38 1.99 5.37 -1.07
C ARG A 38 1.18 4.55 -0.08
N GLU A 39 0.13 5.14 0.49
CA GLU A 39 -0.73 4.49 1.46
C GLU A 39 -1.46 3.29 0.84
N TYR A 40 -2.00 3.45 -0.37
CA TYR A 40 -2.62 2.34 -1.10
C TYR A 40 -1.65 1.17 -1.29
N LEU A 41 -0.42 1.45 -1.72
CA LEU A 41 0.60 0.41 -1.89
C LEU A 41 0.99 -0.25 -0.57
N GLN A 42 1.11 0.51 0.52
CA GLN A 42 1.43 -0.02 1.85
C GLN A 42 0.32 -0.92 2.40
N ARG A 43 -0.95 -0.58 2.19
CA ARG A 43 -2.08 -1.41 2.62
C ARG A 43 -2.19 -2.72 1.84
N ARG A 44 -1.78 -2.71 0.57
CA ARG A 44 -2.01 -3.82 -0.37
C ARG A 44 -0.81 -4.75 -0.54
N ARG A 45 0.39 -4.30 -0.17
CA ARG A 45 1.57 -5.15 -0.15
C ARG A 45 1.66 -5.83 1.21
N VAL A 46 1.76 -7.16 1.21
CA VAL A 46 2.19 -7.88 2.41
C VAL A 46 3.59 -7.39 2.74
N ARG A 47 3.77 -6.93 3.98
CA ARG A 47 5.07 -6.45 4.46
C ARG A 47 6.09 -7.58 4.31
N PRO A 48 7.23 -7.38 3.63
CA PRO A 48 8.24 -8.42 3.46
C PRO A 48 8.64 -9.07 4.78
N GLU A 49 8.71 -8.29 5.85
CA GLU A 49 9.06 -8.77 7.19
C GLU A 49 8.01 -9.75 7.75
N VAL A 50 6.73 -9.57 7.39
CA VAL A 50 5.65 -10.49 7.78
C VAL A 50 5.77 -11.81 7.01
N LEU A 51 6.13 -11.77 5.72
CA LEU A 51 6.40 -12.99 4.95
C LEU A 51 7.60 -13.75 5.53
N ASP A 52 8.68 -13.03 5.87
CA ASP A 52 9.86 -13.64 6.49
C ASP A 52 9.52 -14.30 7.84
N HIS A 53 8.69 -13.65 8.66
CA HIS A 53 8.23 -14.22 9.93
C HIS A 53 7.31 -15.43 9.75
N LEU A 54 6.44 -15.42 8.74
CA LEU A 54 5.60 -16.56 8.39
C LEU A 54 6.46 -17.74 7.93
N ASP A 55 7.41 -17.53 7.04
CA ASP A 55 8.35 -18.55 6.58
C ASP A 55 9.19 -19.12 7.73
N ALA A 56 9.64 -18.26 8.65
CA ALA A 56 10.36 -18.69 9.85
C ALA A 56 9.46 -19.48 10.82
N SER A 57 8.17 -19.15 10.90
CA SER A 57 7.21 -19.88 11.73
C SER A 57 6.89 -21.26 11.15
N ILE A 58 6.68 -21.34 9.84
CA ILE A 58 6.45 -22.59 9.11
C ILE A 58 7.65 -23.53 9.29
N ARG A 59 8.87 -23.03 9.06
CA ARG A 59 10.10 -23.81 9.26
C ARG A 59 10.28 -24.31 10.69
N ARG A 60 9.96 -23.49 11.69
CA ARG A 60 10.05 -23.91 13.11
C ARG A 60 9.03 -24.96 13.50
N ASN A 61 7.86 -24.96 12.87
CA ASN A 61 6.76 -25.86 13.19
C ASN A 61 6.58 -27.00 12.19
N GLU A 62 7.55 -27.23 11.30
CA GLU A 62 7.45 -28.22 10.23
C GLU A 62 7.09 -29.63 10.76
N LYS A 63 7.69 -30.03 11.89
CA LYS A 63 7.40 -31.31 12.56
C LYS A 63 5.96 -31.38 13.09
N LEU A 64 5.48 -30.29 13.70
CA LEU A 64 4.11 -30.19 14.19
C LEU A 64 3.11 -30.19 13.02
N GLY A 65 3.41 -29.47 11.94
CA GLY A 65 2.60 -29.45 10.73
C GLY A 65 2.44 -30.83 10.09
N ARG A 66 3.50 -31.65 10.08
CA ARG A 66 3.43 -33.04 9.61
C ARG A 66 2.50 -33.90 10.50
N LEU A 67 2.59 -33.76 11.81
CA LEU A 67 1.78 -34.54 12.77
C LEU A 67 0.30 -34.15 12.77
N LEU A 68 -0.03 -32.91 12.37
CA LEU A 68 -1.42 -32.41 12.31
C LEU A 68 -2.10 -32.63 10.96
N ALA A 69 -1.36 -33.10 9.95
CA ALA A 69 -1.88 -33.34 8.60
C ALA A 69 -2.32 -34.81 8.37
N GLU A 70 -2.12 -35.67 9.36
CA GLU A 70 -2.64 -37.05 9.45
C GLU A 70 -4.00 -37.06 10.16
#